data_AF-A0A8T4YVN0-F1
#
_entry.id   AF-A0A8T4YVN0-F1
#
_cell.length_a   1.000
_cell.length_b   1.000
_cell.length_c   1.000
_cell.angle_alpha   90.00
_cell.angle_beta   90.00
_cell.angle_gamma   90.00
#
_symmetry.space_group_name_H-M   'P 1'
#
loop_
_entity.id
_entity.type
_entity.pdbx_description
1 polymer ?
#
loop_
_entity_poly.entity_id
_entity_poly.type
_entity_poly.pdbx_seq_one_letter_code
_entity_poly.pdbx_strand_id
1 'polypeptide(L)'
;MGHRKQHGPKRGSLAYLPRKRAKSILARIRYWPEIRAEAPRLLGFVGYKAGMTYAMVVEDRKRSPNFGKEVIRPITVLETPPLLICAIRAYKKTPYGLQTFCEAWMENPPEELNRVL
;
A
#
# COMPACT_ATOMS: atom_id res chain seq x y z
N MET A 1 36.53 7.87 -27.39
CA MET A 1 35.26 7.22 -27.04
C MET A 1 34.25 7.49 -28.15
N GLY A 2 33.78 6.45 -28.85
CA GLY A 2 32.91 6.58 -30.03
C GLY A 2 31.43 6.36 -29.73
N HIS A 3 30.56 6.75 -30.67
CA HIS A 3 29.13 6.50 -30.62
C HIS A 3 28.83 5.01 -30.44
N ARG A 4 27.77 4.70 -29.68
CA ARG A 4 27.38 3.32 -29.39
C ARG A 4 27.08 2.57 -30.69
N LYS A 5 27.74 1.42 -30.90
CA LYS A 5 27.64 0.62 -32.14
C LYS A 5 26.24 0.02 -32.39
N GLN A 6 25.50 -0.31 -31.34
CA GLN A 6 24.15 -0.90 -31.44
C GLN A 6 23.18 -0.18 -30.51
N HIS A 7 22.00 0.16 -31.02
CA HIS A 7 20.92 0.71 -30.20
C HIS A 7 20.42 -0.33 -29.19
N GLY A 8 20.00 0.12 -28.01
CA GLY A 8 19.41 -0.78 -27.02
C GLY A 8 18.69 -0.01 -25.92
N PRO A 9 17.68 -0.64 -25.30
CA PRO A 9 16.83 0.02 -24.32
C PRO A 9 17.63 0.46 -23.09
N LYS A 10 17.05 1.42 -22.37
CA LYS A 10 17.61 1.87 -21.10
C LYS A 10 17.52 0.78 -20.04
N ARG A 11 18.61 0.56 -19.30
CA ARG A 11 18.64 -0.39 -18.19
C ARG A 11 18.02 0.22 -16.94
N GLY A 12 16.76 -0.13 -16.69
CA GLY A 12 16.00 0.27 -15.50
C GLY A 12 15.34 1.63 -15.62
N SER A 13 14.25 1.80 -14.88
CA SER A 13 13.50 3.07 -14.84
C SER A 13 14.24 4.11 -13.99
N LEU A 14 14.28 5.35 -14.49
CA LEU A 14 14.78 6.51 -13.76
C LEU A 14 13.82 7.01 -12.68
N ALA A 15 12.53 6.63 -12.74
CA ALA A 15 11.52 7.09 -11.78
C ALA A 15 11.81 6.62 -10.34
N TYR A 16 12.65 5.59 -10.17
CA TYR A 16 13.05 5.04 -8.87
C TYR A 16 14.40 5.57 -8.39
N LEU A 17 14.89 6.69 -8.94
CA LEU A 17 16.08 7.38 -8.42
C LEU A 17 15.69 8.41 -7.34
N PRO A 18 16.53 8.61 -6.31
CA PRO A 18 17.74 7.83 -6.00
C PRO A 18 17.40 6.45 -5.41
N ARG A 19 18.15 5.42 -5.82
CA ARG A 19 18.03 4.05 -5.26
C ARG A 19 18.75 3.97 -3.91
N LYS A 20 18.11 4.49 -2.88
CA LYS A 20 18.62 4.50 -1.50
C LYS A 20 17.66 3.77 -0.55
N ARG A 21 18.14 3.42 0.64
CA ARG A 21 17.31 2.82 1.70
C ARG A 21 16.16 3.77 2.05
N ALA A 22 14.96 3.22 2.23
CA ALA A 22 13.81 3.97 2.70
C ALA A 22 14.07 4.52 4.12
N LYS A 23 13.53 5.70 4.43
CA LYS A 23 13.69 6.35 5.75
C LYS A 23 12.88 5.64 6.84
N SER A 24 11.75 5.03 6.48
CA SER A 24 10.85 4.35 7.41
C SER A 24 10.60 2.92 6.95
N ILE A 25 10.33 2.04 7.90
CA ILE A 25 9.92 0.66 7.68
C ILE A 25 8.50 0.61 7.11
N LEU A 26 7.63 1.50 7.60
CA LEU A 26 6.25 1.60 7.12
C LEU A 26 6.16 2.39 5.82
N ALA A 27 5.35 1.89 4.89
CA ALA A 27 5.09 2.56 3.62
C ALA A 27 4.30 3.86 3.85
N ARG A 28 4.78 4.97 3.26
CA ARG A 28 4.07 6.25 3.29
C ARG A 28 3.09 6.34 2.13
N ILE A 29 1.80 6.44 2.45
CA ILE A 29 0.74 6.69 1.46
C ILE A 29 0.76 8.18 1.09
N ARG A 30 0.86 8.47 -0.22
CA ARG A 30 0.94 9.84 -0.75
C ARG A 30 -0.36 10.34 -1.37
N TYR A 31 -1.23 9.41 -1.75
CA TYR A 31 -2.50 9.68 -2.41
C TYR A 31 -3.53 8.70 -1.88
N TRP A 32 -4.70 9.22 -1.53
CA TRP A 32 -5.87 8.43 -1.17
C TRP A 32 -6.90 8.54 -2.30
N PRO A 33 -7.50 7.42 -2.74
CA PRO A 33 -8.50 7.45 -3.81
C PRO A 33 -9.76 8.17 -3.34
N GLU A 34 -10.40 8.88 -4.27
CA GLU A 34 -11.75 9.40 -4.05
C GLU A 34 -12.76 8.25 -4.12
N ILE A 35 -13.54 8.08 -3.06
CA ILE A 35 -14.58 7.06 -2.99
C ILE A 35 -15.96 7.70 -2.89
N ARG A 36 -16.92 7.17 -3.64
CA ARG A 36 -18.35 7.43 -3.43
C ARG A 36 -18.89 6.31 -2.56
N ALA A 37 -19.21 6.62 -1.31
CA ALA A 37 -19.80 5.69 -0.37
C ALA A 37 -20.90 6.41 0.42
N GLU A 38 -21.95 5.68 0.80
CA GLU A 38 -23.06 6.19 1.61
C GLU A 38 -22.62 6.56 3.03
N ALA A 39 -21.58 5.88 3.54
CA ALA A 39 -21.01 6.10 4.86
C ALA A 39 -19.47 6.17 4.78
N PRO A 40 -18.80 6.84 5.74
CA PRO A 40 -17.35 6.85 5.84
C PRO A 40 -16.75 5.44 5.93
N ARG A 41 -15.67 5.18 5.19
CA ARG A 41 -14.96 3.89 5.19
C ARG A 41 -13.46 4.11 5.38
N LEU A 42 -12.83 3.17 6.07
CA LEU A 42 -11.37 3.10 6.15
C LEU A 42 -10.81 2.65 4.80
N LEU A 43 -9.82 3.38 4.28
CA LEU A 43 -9.23 3.11 2.96
C LEU A 43 -7.93 2.30 3.02
N GLY A 44 -7.35 2.15 4.20
CA GLY A 44 -6.05 1.51 4.38
C GLY A 44 -6.04 0.62 5.61
N PHE A 45 -5.20 -0.40 5.54
CA PHE A 45 -4.98 -1.36 6.61
C PHE A 45 -3.49 -1.75 6.64
N VAL A 46 -2.98 -2.11 7.81
CA VAL A 46 -1.60 -2.58 7.98
C VAL A 46 -1.61 -4.09 8.12
N GLY A 47 -0.75 -4.78 7.36
CA GLY A 47 -0.59 -6.21 7.45
C GLY A 47 0.88 -6.61 7.40
N TYR A 48 1.18 -7.79 7.92
CA TYR A 48 2.50 -8.38 7.96
C TYR A 48 2.56 -9.56 7.00
N LYS A 49 3.64 -9.67 6.22
CA LYS A 49 3.82 -10.81 5.32
C LYS A 49 4.14 -12.06 6.14
N ALA A 50 3.18 -12.97 6.25
CA ALA A 50 3.34 -14.24 6.96
C ALA A 50 4.06 -15.29 6.10
N GLY A 51 3.79 -15.30 4.79
CA GLY A 51 4.41 -16.27 3.89
C GLY A 51 3.86 -16.23 2.48
N MET A 52 4.21 -17.25 1.69
CA MET A 52 3.70 -17.46 0.34
C MET A 52 3.39 -18.94 0.15
N THR A 53 2.33 -19.22 -0.60
CA THR A 53 1.94 -20.58 -0.99
C THR A 53 1.33 -20.53 -2.39
N TYR A 54 0.69 -21.61 -2.82
CA TYR A 54 -0.12 -21.65 -4.03
C TYR A 54 -1.57 -22.01 -3.70
N ALA A 55 -2.49 -21.55 -4.54
CA ALA A 55 -3.88 -21.97 -4.51
C ALA A 55 -4.25 -22.60 -5.86
N MET A 56 -4.99 -23.70 -5.82
CA MET A 56 -5.69 -24.21 -6.99
C MET A 56 -7.01 -23.46 -7.10
N VAL A 57 -7.21 -22.77 -8.22
CA VAL A 57 -8.40 -21.96 -8.46
C VAL A 57 -8.94 -22.23 -9.85
N VAL A 58 -10.26 -22.18 -10.01
CA VAL A 58 -10.89 -22.27 -11.33
C VAL A 58 -10.74 -20.93 -12.04
N GLU A 59 -10.27 -20.95 -13.28
CA GLU A 59 -10.18 -19.75 -14.12
C GLU A 59 -11.57 -19.34 -14.62
N ASP A 60 -12.01 -18.14 -14.22
CA ASP A 60 -13.34 -17.59 -14.53
C ASP A 60 -13.32 -16.58 -15.69
N ARG A 61 -12.14 -16.23 -16.20
CA ARG A 61 -12.01 -15.28 -17.31
C ARG A 61 -12.35 -15.93 -18.65
N LYS A 62 -13.51 -15.61 -19.22
CA LYS A 62 -14.03 -16.18 -20.50
C LYS A 62 -13.07 -16.17 -21.69
N ARG A 63 -12.20 -15.16 -21.81
CA ARG A 63 -11.20 -15.05 -22.91
C ARG A 63 -9.88 -15.77 -22.61
N SER A 64 -9.76 -16.41 -21.45
CA SER A 64 -8.59 -17.19 -21.07
C SER A 64 -8.63 -18.56 -21.75
N PRO A 65 -7.52 -19.05 -22.32
CA PRO A 65 -7.42 -20.43 -22.82
C PRO A 65 -7.71 -21.49 -21.74
N ASN A 66 -7.63 -21.10 -20.46
CA ASN A 66 -7.87 -21.98 -19.31
C ASN A 66 -9.26 -21.82 -18.70
N PHE A 67 -10.19 -21.08 -19.33
CA PHE A 67 -11.54 -20.86 -18.79
C PHE A 67 -12.22 -22.18 -18.39
N GLY A 68 -12.71 -22.25 -17.16
CA GLY A 68 -13.34 -23.43 -16.57
C GLY A 68 -12.39 -24.53 -16.09
N LYS A 69 -11.07 -24.36 -16.23
CA LYS A 69 -10.05 -25.31 -15.75
C LYS A 69 -9.43 -24.85 -14.44
N GLU A 70 -8.96 -25.82 -13.66
CA GLU A 70 -8.14 -25.54 -12.47
C GLU A 70 -6.75 -25.07 -12.87
N VAL A 71 -6.31 -23.97 -12.28
CA VAL A 71 -4.97 -23.40 -12.46
C VAL A 71 -4.33 -23.14 -11.11
N ILE A 72 -3.03 -23.41 -11.02
CA ILE A 72 -2.24 -23.11 -9.83
C ILE A 72 -1.80 -21.64 -9.90
N ARG A 73 -2.12 -20.85 -8.86
CA ARG A 73 -1.69 -19.45 -8.73
C ARG A 73 -0.85 -19.24 -7.47
N PRO A 74 0.32 -18.59 -7.56
CA PRO A 74 1.09 -18.21 -6.37
C PRO A 74 0.34 -17.12 -5.61
N ILE A 75 0.22 -17.30 -4.30
CA ILE A 75 -0.45 -16.37 -3.39
C ILE A 75 0.47 -15.93 -2.25
N THR A 76 0.28 -14.71 -1.75
CA THR A 76 0.97 -14.20 -0.57
C THR A 76 -0.03 -14.15 0.59
N VAL A 77 0.35 -14.71 1.73
CA VAL A 77 -0.47 -14.69 2.94
C VAL A 77 -0.03 -13.50 3.79
N LEU A 78 -0.99 -12.62 4.09
CA LEU A 78 -0.80 -11.45 4.94
C LEU A 78 -1.54 -11.67 6.26
N GLU A 79 -0.83 -11.62 7.38
CA GLU A 79 -1.44 -11.56 8.71
C GLU A 79 -1.89 -10.12 8.98
N THR A 80 -3.14 -9.97 9.39
CA THR A 80 -3.80 -8.68 9.56
C THR A 80 -4.49 -8.63 10.93
N PRO A 81 -3.74 -8.43 12.03
CA PRO A 81 -4.33 -8.36 13.36
C PRO A 81 -5.29 -7.16 13.44
N PRO A 82 -6.35 -7.23 14.26
CA PRO A 82 -7.27 -6.11 14.45
C PRO A 82 -6.53 -4.83 14.87
N LEU A 83 -6.87 -3.72 14.23
CA LEU A 83 -6.27 -2.42 14.53
C LEU A 83 -7.15 -1.65 15.52
N LEU A 84 -6.51 -1.03 16.52
CA LEU A 84 -7.15 -0.04 17.39
C LEU A 84 -6.94 1.37 16.81
N ILE A 85 -8.01 2.14 16.69
CA ILE A 85 -7.95 3.53 16.24
C ILE A 85 -7.78 4.42 17.48
N CYS A 86 -6.60 5.03 17.63
CA CYS A 86 -6.30 5.86 18.81
C CYS A 86 -6.65 7.35 18.63
N ALA A 87 -6.74 7.82 17.38
CA ALA A 87 -6.97 9.24 17.11
C ALA A 87 -7.58 9.50 15.74
N ILE A 88 -8.22 10.66 15.61
CA ILE A 88 -8.70 11.22 14.35
C ILE A 88 -7.91 12.50 14.07
N ARG A 89 -7.39 12.63 12.85
CA ARG A 89 -6.68 13.83 12.38
C ARG A 89 -7.44 14.50 11.25
N ALA A 90 -7.77 15.78 11.43
CA ALA A 90 -8.44 16.57 10.42
C ALA A 90 -7.45 17.44 9.63
N TYR A 91 -7.72 17.65 8.35
CA TYR A 91 -6.90 18.46 7.46
C TYR A 91 -7.71 19.61 6.86
N LYS A 92 -7.09 20.78 6.75
CA LYS A 92 -7.63 21.93 6.03
C LYS A 92 -6.89 22.11 4.70
N LYS A 93 -7.64 22.46 3.65
CA LYS A 93 -7.06 22.83 2.36
C LYS A 93 -6.58 24.28 2.41
N THR A 94 -5.32 24.49 2.08
CA THR A 94 -4.70 25.82 1.95
C THR A 94 -4.15 26.00 0.54
N PRO A 95 -3.78 27.23 0.13
CA PRO A 95 -3.10 27.45 -1.15
C PRO A 95 -1.80 26.64 -1.31
N TYR A 96 -1.17 26.22 -0.21
CA TYR A 96 0.06 25.43 -0.17
C TYR A 96 -0.18 23.93 -0.01
N GLY A 97 -1.44 23.47 -0.09
CA GLY A 97 -1.83 22.07 0.06
C GLY A 97 -2.59 21.78 1.36
N LEU A 98 -2.67 20.50 1.70
CA LEU A 98 -3.35 20.05 2.92
C LEU A 98 -2.43 20.27 4.14
N GLN A 99 -2.95 20.98 5.14
CA GLN A 99 -2.29 21.18 6.42
C GLN A 99 -3.10 20.51 7.54
N THR A 100 -2.42 19.96 8.53
CA THR A 100 -3.07 19.43 9.74
C THR A 100 -3.81 20.58 10.44
N PHE A 101 -5.09 20.38 10.72
CA PHE A 101 -5.92 21.35 11.44
C PHE A 101 -5.95 21.04 12.93
N CYS A 102 -6.38 19.83 13.29
CA CYS A 102 -6.43 19.36 14.67
C CYS A 102 -6.36 17.83 14.73
N GLU A 103 -6.13 17.33 15.94
CA GLU A 103 -6.12 15.91 16.27
C GLU A 103 -6.97 15.70 17.52
N ALA A 104 -7.88 14.72 17.48
CA ALA A 104 -8.66 14.27 18.62
C ALA A 104 -8.17 12.87 18.99
N TRP A 105 -7.62 12.73 20.19
CA TRP A 105 -7.10 11.48 20.72
C TRP A 105 -8.13 10.82 21.65
N MET A 106 -8.08 9.50 21.76
CA MET A 106 -8.82 8.79 22.79
C MET A 106 -8.32 9.15 24.19
N GLU A 107 -9.20 9.13 25.19
CA GLU A 107 -8.87 9.55 26.57
C GLU A 107 -7.84 8.62 27.23
N ASN A 108 -8.01 7.30 27.08
CA ASN A 108 -7.15 6.28 27.70
C ASN A 108 -6.50 5.41 26.61
N PRO A 109 -5.38 5.83 26.02
CA PRO A 109 -4.68 5.03 25.02
C PRO A 109 -3.98 3.81 25.65
N PRO A 110 -3.77 2.73 24.86
CA PRO A 110 -3.05 1.55 25.33
C PRO A 110 -1.57 1.89 25.63
N GLU A 111 -0.99 1.24 26.63
CA GLU A 111 0.40 1.50 27.10
C GLU A 111 1.44 1.28 26.00
N GLU A 112 1.17 0.38 25.05
CA GLU A 112 2.05 0.08 23.91
C GLU A 112 2.32 1.32 23.05
N LEU A 113 1.42 2.30 23.03
CA LEU A 113 1.59 3.54 22.27
C LEU A 113 2.76 4.39 22.81
N ASN A 114 3.05 4.32 24.11
CA ASN A 114 4.16 5.04 24.75
C ASN A 114 5.55 4.55 24.30
N ARG A 115 5.63 3.42 23.59
CA ARG A 115 6.90 2.93 23.02
C ARG A 115 7.29 3.66 21.73
N VAL A 116 6.33 4.35 21.11
CA VAL A 116 6.48 4.98 19.79
C VAL A 116 6.43 6.51 19.88
N LEU A 117 5.64 7.04 20.82
CA LEU A 117 5.61 8.48 21.17
C LEU A 117 6.86 8.88 21.95
#